data_AF-A0AAJ2DVJ3-F1
#
_entry.id   AF-A0AAJ2DVJ3-F1
#
_cell.length_a   1.000
_cell.length_b   1.000
_cell.length_c   1.000
_cell.angle_alpha   90.00
_cell.angle_beta   90.00
_cell.angle_gamma   90.00
#
_symmetry.space_group_name_H-M   'P 1'
#
loop_
_entity.id
_entity.type
_entity.pdbx_description
1 polymer ?
#
loop_
_entity_poly.entity_id
_entity_poly.type
_entity_poly.pdbx_seq_one_letter_code
_entity_poly.pdbx_strand_id
1 'polypeptide(L)' 'MLHPFIDEKMPLGMVPFVQAQLLARHLRGDLDAYPAFLWK' A
#
# COMPACT_ATOMS: atom_id res chain seq x y z
N MET A 1 -16.02 -0.10 -0.30
CA MET A 1 -15.49 0.05 -1.67
C MET A 1 -14.83 -1.26 -2.03
N LEU A 2 -15.29 -1.90 -3.11
CA LEU A 2 -14.87 -3.23 -3.55
C LEU A 2 -13.50 -3.16 -4.25
N HIS A 3 -12.69 -4.20 -4.06
CA HIS A 3 -11.37 -4.33 -4.66
C HIS A 3 -11.49 -5.05 -6.02
N PRO A 4 -11.02 -4.50 -7.16
CA PRO A 4 -11.34 -5.04 -8.50
C PRO A 4 -10.64 -6.34 -8.91
N PHE A 5 -9.76 -6.92 -8.09
CA PHE A 5 -8.90 -8.04 -8.50
C PHE A 5 -8.81 -9.21 -7.53
N ILE A 6 -9.30 -9.01 -6.31
CA ILE A 6 -9.33 -10.01 -5.24
C ILE A 6 -10.57 -9.61 -4.48
N ASP A 7 -11.57 -10.47 -4.42
CA ASP A 7 -12.88 -10.20 -3.82
C ASP A 7 -12.82 -10.07 -2.28
N GLU A 8 -11.70 -9.52 -1.77
CA GLU A 8 -11.45 -9.22 -0.37
C GLU A 8 -11.27 -7.72 -0.20
N LYS A 9 -12.15 -7.14 0.62
CA LYS A 9 -11.98 -5.78 1.12
C LYS A 9 -10.75 -5.76 2.01
N MET A 10 -9.65 -5.14 1.56
CA MET A 10 -8.64 -4.68 2.52
C MET A 10 -9.34 -3.66 3.45
N PRO A 11 -9.39 -3.91 4.76
CA PRO A 11 -10.02 -2.97 5.67
C PRO A 11 -9.27 -1.64 5.59
N LEU A 12 -10.03 -0.53 5.51
CA LEU A 12 -9.47 0.83 5.40
C LEU A 12 -8.36 1.09 6.45
N GLY A 13 -8.49 0.46 7.63
CA GLY A 13 -7.51 0.56 8.72
C GLY A 13 -6.14 -0.10 8.44
N MET A 14 -6.02 -0.98 7.44
CA MET A 14 -4.74 -1.57 7.05
C MET A 14 -3.97 -0.73 6.02
N VAL A 15 -4.64 0.25 5.38
CA VAL A 15 -3.99 1.20 4.46
C VAL A 15 -2.77 1.88 5.10
N PRO A 16 -2.86 2.50 6.30
CA PRO A 16 -1.69 3.13 6.93
C PRO A 16 -0.58 2.12 7.27
N PHE A 17 -0.94 0.88 7.62
CA PHE A 17 0.03 -0.17 7.92
C PHE A 17 0.83 -0.60 6.67
N VAL A 18 0.14 -0.79 5.54
CA VAL A 18 0.80 -1.12 4.26
C VAL A 18 1.64 0.06 3.75
N GLN A 19 1.15 1.30 3.88
CA GLN A 19 1.93 2.50 3.54
C GLN A 19 3.19 2.63 4.39
N ALA A 20 3.12 2.40 5.72
CA ALA A 20 4.28 2.41 6.59
C ALA A 20 5.33 1.35 6.20
N GLN A 21 4.91 0.15 5.80
CA GLN A 21 5.81 -0.90 5.33
C GLN A 21 6.50 -0.54 4.02
N LEU A 22 5.77 0.04 3.06
CA LEU A 22 6.33 0.53 1.80
C LEU A 22 7.35 1.66 2.05
N LEU A 23 7.05 2.55 3.00
CA LEU A 23 7.95 3.66 3.36
C LEU A 23 9.23 3.13 4.00
N ALA A 24 9.11 2.17 4.92
CA ALA A 24 10.26 1.54 5.55
C ALA A 24 11.15 0.78 4.55
N ARG A 25 10.59 0.27 3.46
CA ARG A 25 11.34 -0.36 2.37
C ARG A 25 12.02 0.66 1.47
N HIS A 26 11.35 1.79 1.18
CA HIS A 26 11.96 2.89 0.44
C HIS A 26 13.14 3.52 1.19
N LEU A 27 12.98 3.77 2.50
CA LEU A 27 14.08 4.29 3.34
C LEU A 27 15.28 3.34 3.44
N ARG A 28 15.06 2.02 3.28
CA ARG A 28 16.13 1.01 3.23
C ARG A 28 16.82 0.91 1.86
N GLY A 29 16.32 1.61 0.85
CA GLY A 29 16.82 1.49 -0.53
C GLY A 29 16.36 0.21 -1.23
N ASP A 30 15.47 -0.57 -0.62
CA ASP A 30 14.89 -1.80 -1.22
C ASP A 30 13.81 -1.47 -2.28
N LEU A 31 13.38 -0.21 -2.35
CA LEU A 31 12.39 0.30 -3.30
C LEU A 31 12.94 1.57 -3.96
N ASP A 32 13.14 1.51 -5.28
CA ASP A 32 13.61 2.65 -6.10
C ASP A 32 12.69 3.87 -6.01
N ALA A 33 11.38 3.64 -5.85
CA ALA A 33 10.41 4.71 -5.65
C ALA A 33 9.30 4.26 -4.71
N TYR A 34 8.81 5.17 -3.88
CA TYR A 34 7.62 4.98 -3.08
C TYR A 34 6.37 5.27 -3.94
N PRO A 35 5.60 4.26 -4.39
CA PRO A 35 4.41 4.51 -5.16
C PRO A 35 3.39 5.19 -4.24
N ALA A 36 3.04 6.44 -4.57
CA ALA A 36 1.90 7.11 -3.97
C ALA A 36 0.66 6.22 -4.15
N PHE A 37 -0.15 6.12 -3.09
CA PHE A 37 -1.32 5.26 -3.02
C PHE A 37 -2.36 5.68 -4.08
N LEU A 38 -2.17 5.20 -5.32
CA LEU A 38 -3.07 5.40 -6.44
C LEU A 38 -4.23 4.42 -6.29
N TRP A 39 -5.24 4.84 -5.54
CA TRP A 39 -6.59 4.31 -5.73
C TRP A 39 -7.12 4.81 -7.06
N LYS A 40 -7.36 3.89 -8.00
CA LYS A 40 -8.29 4.10 -9.10
C LYS A 40 -9.58 3.35 -8.77
#